data_AF-A0AAU8EC17-F1
#
_entry.id   AF-A0AAU8EC17-F1
#
_cell.length_a   1.000
_cell.length_b   1.000
_cell.length_c   1.000
_cell.angle_alpha   90.00
_cell.angle_beta   90.00
_cell.angle_gamma   90.00
#
_symmetry.space_group_name_H-M   'P 1'
#
loop_
_entity.id
_entity.type
_entity.pdbx_description
1 polymer ?
#
loop_
_entity_poly.entity_id
_entity_poly.type
_entity_poly.pdbx_seq_one_letter_code
_entity_poly.pdbx_strand_id
1 'polypeptide(L)'
;MKNALIPGLFALSLLILFSASLSAYALPLNPSESAGKRLYREGVSASGDPVMARIGATGMLMPATSLPCANCHGADGSGRPEGGVRPPDLNWSRLSSTYGQQQINGRAYPAYTEGTLARAIQEGRDPANNRLDPAMPRFVLSSKDQHNLTAYLKRLADDRDPGLSADSLHLGTLLPSTGSLRDEGATVAAVLKGCVTRINEAGGIHGRQLRLTILDPGPDRVSAERALDQLIDQEQVFALVAPLAPALDSELAPRLEQAGVPLIGPLSLQGSAQVSRQIFEPLPGLREQMIALANYAATSLRVLQGPTLIAYPNEPGQRQAAEKLAQYLQDNSWQKVRLQAYESAKDELPLGSRSVFYMGSSGGFSHLAERLQTAGQVPYLFAASNQVAGDLLQVPSGFSRRVFLAYPFVPSDWTLAGRLALTQLRQRQKLGGEHAVLQVGAFSSMMLLSEGMKQAGRDASREKLVSALEGLHDFDTGLTPLISFGPGRRLGLSGAHVVTVDLPDQRFYLVAPYKPVAAMP
;
A
#
# COMPACT_ATOMS: atom_id res chain seq x y z
N MET A 1 69.48 -21.07 42.56
CA MET A 1 68.21 -21.54 43.13
C MET A 1 67.23 -20.37 43.13
N LYS A 2 66.12 -20.49 42.38
CA LYS A 2 64.75 -19.91 42.57
C LYS A 2 64.64 -18.52 43.24
N ASN A 3 63.98 -17.48 42.72
CA ASN A 3 62.92 -17.35 41.72
C ASN A 3 62.87 -15.90 41.18
N ALA A 4 62.38 -15.78 39.95
CA ALA A 4 62.19 -14.55 39.16
C ALA A 4 60.97 -13.71 39.57
N LEU A 5 60.97 -12.42 39.21
CA LEU A 5 59.76 -11.58 39.01
C LEU A 5 60.10 -10.23 38.35
N ILE A 6 59.89 -10.12 37.03
CA ILE A 6 59.65 -8.90 36.20
C ILE A 6 58.87 -9.40 34.96
N PRO A 7 57.97 -8.66 34.25
CA PRO A 7 57.36 -7.33 34.44
C PRO A 7 55.81 -7.30 34.36
N GLY A 8 55.18 -6.20 34.78
CA GLY A 8 53.81 -5.86 34.42
C GLY A 8 53.77 -4.95 33.17
N LEU A 9 53.20 -5.46 32.08
CA LEU A 9 52.81 -4.67 30.89
C LEU A 9 51.29 -4.64 30.83
N PHE A 10 50.69 -3.45 30.95
CA PHE A 10 49.26 -3.23 30.74
C PHE A 10 48.95 -3.33 29.23
N ALA A 11 48.29 -4.42 28.82
CA ALA A 11 47.64 -4.53 27.52
C ALA A 11 46.12 -4.42 27.72
N LEU A 12 45.54 -3.30 27.26
CA LEU A 12 44.11 -3.04 27.29
C LEU A 12 43.46 -3.78 26.10
N SER A 13 42.92 -4.98 26.35
CA SER A 13 42.13 -5.73 25.37
C SER A 13 40.71 -5.18 25.29
N LEU A 14 40.43 -4.42 24.24
CA LEU A 14 39.10 -3.93 23.89
C LEU A 14 38.27 -5.10 23.32
N LEU A 15 37.39 -5.68 24.14
CA LEU A 15 36.43 -6.70 23.75
C LEU A 15 35.34 -6.04 22.88
N ILE A 16 35.41 -6.28 21.58
CA ILE A 16 34.34 -5.94 20.62
C ILE A 16 33.16 -6.88 20.90
N LEU A 17 32.17 -6.38 21.64
CA LEU A 17 30.86 -7.01 21.75
C LEU A 17 30.14 -6.85 20.41
N PHE A 18 30.20 -7.89 19.57
CA PHE A 18 29.29 -8.06 18.45
C PHE A 18 27.88 -8.21 19.02
N SER A 19 27.12 -7.11 19.05
CA SER A 19 25.69 -7.14 19.30
C SER A 19 25.00 -7.78 18.09
N ALA A 20 24.92 -9.11 18.11
CA ALA A 20 23.98 -9.83 17.27
C ALA A 20 22.58 -9.43 17.72
N SER A 21 21.96 -8.51 16.99
CA SER A 21 20.55 -8.20 17.11
C SER A 21 19.76 -9.47 16.76
N LEU A 22 19.46 -10.27 17.77
CA LEU A 22 18.46 -11.33 17.67
C LEU A 22 17.14 -10.65 17.33
N SER A 23 16.80 -10.59 16.04
CA SER A 23 15.44 -10.33 15.60
C SER A 23 14.56 -11.33 16.32
N ALA A 24 13.73 -10.86 17.26
CA ALA A 24 12.69 -11.67 17.87
C ALA A 24 11.66 -11.98 16.78
N TYR A 25 11.90 -13.03 16.01
CA TYR A 25 10.88 -13.62 15.15
C TYR A 25 9.74 -14.08 16.06
N ALA A 26 8.50 -13.74 15.68
CA ALA A 26 7.35 -14.34 16.33
C ALA A 26 7.48 -15.86 16.19
N LEU A 27 7.53 -16.59 17.32
CA LEU A 27 7.65 -18.04 17.29
C LEU A 27 6.47 -18.61 16.48
N PRO A 28 6.75 -19.50 15.51
CA PRO A 28 5.69 -20.10 14.69
C PRO A 28 4.73 -20.88 15.58
N LEU A 29 3.44 -20.79 15.28
CA LEU A 29 2.42 -21.53 16.00
C LEU A 29 2.65 -23.04 15.86
N ASN A 30 2.55 -23.76 16.97
CA ASN A 30 2.58 -25.22 16.93
C ASN A 30 1.32 -25.79 16.22
N PRO A 31 1.26 -27.09 15.88
CA PRO A 31 0.13 -27.64 15.15
C PRO A 31 -1.24 -27.44 15.82
N SER A 32 -1.31 -27.48 17.15
CA SER A 32 -2.55 -27.29 17.91
C SER A 32 -2.98 -25.83 17.91
N GLU A 33 -2.03 -24.91 18.09
CA GLU A 33 -2.26 -23.46 18.00
C GLU A 33 -2.68 -23.05 16.58
N SER A 34 -2.04 -23.62 15.55
CA SER A 34 -2.39 -23.37 14.14
C SER A 34 -3.79 -23.85 13.81
N ALA A 35 -4.17 -25.05 14.28
CA ALA A 35 -5.53 -25.56 14.14
C ALA A 35 -6.54 -24.69 14.92
N GLY A 36 -6.17 -24.23 16.13
CA GLY A 36 -6.99 -23.33 16.93
C GLY A 36 -7.19 -21.96 16.28
N LYS A 37 -6.15 -21.43 15.62
CA LYS A 37 -6.22 -20.19 14.84
C LYS A 37 -7.20 -20.29 13.68
N ARG A 38 -7.14 -21.37 12.90
CA ARG A 38 -8.12 -21.62 11.83
C ARG A 38 -9.53 -21.71 12.37
N LEU A 39 -9.74 -22.42 13.48
CA LEU A 39 -11.05 -22.46 14.11
C LEU A 39 -11.53 -21.08 14.57
N TYR A 40 -10.66 -20.31 15.21
CA TYR A 40 -10.98 -18.98 15.71
C TYR A 40 -11.31 -17.98 14.59
N ARG A 41 -10.54 -18.00 13.49
CA ARG A 41 -10.64 -17.02 12.39
C ARG A 41 -11.64 -17.43 11.32
N GLU A 42 -11.77 -18.72 11.06
CA GLU A 42 -12.50 -19.26 9.91
C GLU A 42 -13.64 -20.19 10.31
N GLY A 43 -13.73 -20.62 11.59
CA GLY A 43 -14.79 -21.53 12.03
C GLY A 43 -14.62 -22.96 11.54
N VAL A 44 -13.40 -23.35 11.14
CA VAL A 44 -13.06 -24.66 10.58
C VAL A 44 -12.32 -25.52 11.61
N SER A 45 -12.70 -26.80 11.72
CA SER A 45 -12.10 -27.76 12.64
C SER A 45 -10.68 -28.17 12.23
N ALA A 46 -10.00 -28.95 13.08
CA ALA A 46 -8.72 -29.55 12.72
C ALA A 46 -8.79 -30.54 11.54
N SER A 47 -9.97 -31.09 11.23
CA SER A 47 -10.18 -31.98 10.07
C SER A 47 -10.46 -31.23 8.77
N GLY A 48 -10.69 -29.91 8.82
CA GLY A 48 -11.07 -29.11 7.65
C GLY A 48 -12.57 -28.94 7.47
N ASP A 49 -13.39 -29.54 8.34
CA ASP A 49 -14.85 -29.43 8.28
C ASP A 49 -15.33 -28.16 9.02
N PRO A 50 -16.38 -27.48 8.53
CA PRO A 50 -17.01 -26.40 9.29
C PRO A 50 -17.52 -26.88 10.65
N VAL A 51 -17.16 -26.18 11.71
CA VAL A 51 -17.75 -26.37 13.04
C VAL A 51 -19.18 -25.83 13.02
N MET A 52 -20.11 -26.44 13.76
CA MET A 52 -21.46 -25.89 13.92
C MET A 52 -21.57 -25.04 15.17
N ALA A 53 -22.36 -23.97 15.12
CA ALA A 53 -22.65 -23.11 16.26
C ALA A 53 -24.17 -22.89 16.40
N ARG A 54 -24.65 -22.80 17.64
CA ARG A 54 -26.05 -22.45 17.95
C ARG A 54 -26.15 -20.97 18.24
N ILE A 55 -27.10 -20.30 17.60
CA ILE A 55 -27.23 -18.83 17.61
C ILE A 55 -28.63 -18.42 18.06
N GLY A 56 -28.70 -17.33 18.83
CA GLY A 56 -29.94 -16.75 19.30
C GLY A 56 -30.62 -17.58 20.40
N ALA A 57 -31.74 -17.07 20.92
CA ALA A 57 -32.46 -17.69 22.02
C ALA A 57 -33.08 -19.05 21.66
N THR A 58 -33.38 -19.27 20.38
CA THR A 58 -33.96 -20.52 19.85
C THR A 58 -32.89 -21.57 19.51
N GLY A 59 -31.61 -21.22 19.51
CA GLY A 59 -30.50 -22.14 19.27
C GLY A 59 -30.39 -22.63 17.83
N MET A 60 -30.71 -21.78 16.85
CA MET A 60 -30.59 -22.11 15.43
C MET A 60 -29.16 -22.56 15.10
N LEU A 61 -29.03 -23.73 14.47
CA LEU A 61 -27.74 -24.32 14.15
C LEU A 61 -27.24 -23.79 12.80
N MET A 62 -26.03 -23.24 12.78
CA MET A 62 -25.40 -22.69 11.59
C MET A 62 -23.90 -23.02 11.53
N PRO A 63 -23.28 -23.09 10.34
CA PRO A 63 -21.83 -23.22 10.22
C PRO A 63 -21.12 -22.02 10.82
N ALA A 64 -20.10 -22.28 11.64
CA ALA A 64 -19.21 -21.29 12.23
C ALA A 64 -18.42 -20.52 11.18
N THR A 65 -18.26 -21.04 9.95
CA THR A 65 -17.68 -20.30 8.82
C THR A 65 -18.46 -19.04 8.44
N SER A 66 -19.74 -18.95 8.81
CA SER A 66 -20.54 -17.73 8.64
C SER A 66 -20.33 -16.71 9.77
N LEU A 67 -20.00 -17.18 10.97
CA LEU A 67 -19.88 -16.38 12.18
C LEU A 67 -18.74 -16.90 13.08
N PRO A 68 -17.48 -16.84 12.62
CA PRO A 68 -16.33 -17.27 13.42
C PRO A 68 -16.10 -16.33 14.61
N CYS A 69 -15.35 -16.79 15.61
CA CYS A 69 -15.06 -16.03 16.83
C CYS A 69 -14.46 -14.65 16.51
N ALA A 70 -13.55 -14.59 15.54
CA ALA A 70 -12.85 -13.37 15.12
C ALA A 70 -13.78 -12.26 14.59
N ASN A 71 -14.99 -12.56 14.14
CA ASN A 71 -15.92 -11.53 13.66
C ASN A 71 -16.35 -10.59 14.81
N CYS A 72 -16.61 -11.15 15.99
CA CYS A 72 -17.00 -10.38 17.17
C CYS A 72 -15.78 -9.98 18.01
N HIS A 73 -14.81 -10.88 18.15
CA HIS A 73 -13.67 -10.64 19.04
C HIS A 73 -12.46 -9.99 18.36
N GLY A 74 -12.47 -9.86 17.02
CA GLY A 74 -11.34 -9.36 16.24
C GLY A 74 -10.23 -10.40 16.07
N ALA A 75 -9.36 -10.24 15.07
CA ALA A 75 -8.22 -11.13 14.87
C ALA A 75 -7.19 -11.11 16.03
N ASP A 76 -7.22 -10.05 16.84
CA ASP A 76 -6.37 -9.81 18.01
C ASP A 76 -7.03 -10.17 19.35
N GLY A 77 -8.32 -10.55 19.34
CA GLY A 77 -9.07 -10.90 20.53
C GLY A 77 -9.54 -9.73 21.39
N SER A 78 -9.36 -8.48 20.94
CA SER A 78 -9.67 -7.29 21.76
C SER A 78 -11.17 -7.05 22.00
N GLY A 79 -12.04 -7.61 21.16
CA GLY A 79 -13.47 -7.36 21.19
C GLY A 79 -13.88 -6.14 20.35
N ARG A 80 -14.85 -6.33 19.43
CA ARG A 80 -15.40 -5.27 18.56
C ARG A 80 -16.85 -4.98 18.96
N PRO A 81 -17.11 -3.84 19.64
CA PRO A 81 -18.47 -3.44 19.97
C PRO A 81 -19.30 -3.15 18.71
N GLU A 82 -20.45 -3.79 18.57
CA GLU A 82 -21.38 -3.58 17.45
C GLU A 82 -22.82 -3.85 17.88
N GLY A 83 -23.79 -3.04 17.40
CA GLY A 83 -25.21 -3.33 17.58
C GLY A 83 -25.68 -3.47 19.05
N GLY A 84 -24.98 -2.83 19.99
CA GLY A 84 -25.24 -2.96 21.43
C GLY A 84 -24.55 -4.15 22.11
N VAL A 85 -23.93 -5.05 21.35
CA VAL A 85 -23.10 -6.15 21.85
C VAL A 85 -21.69 -5.63 22.13
N ARG A 86 -21.11 -6.02 23.26
CA ARG A 86 -19.73 -5.68 23.64
C ARG A 86 -18.94 -6.95 23.95
N PRO A 87 -18.34 -7.58 22.94
CA PRO A 87 -17.52 -8.77 23.12
C PRO A 87 -16.34 -8.46 24.06
N PRO A 88 -16.03 -9.30 25.05
CA PRO A 88 -14.89 -9.10 25.93
C PRO A 88 -13.55 -9.35 25.22
N ASP A 89 -12.49 -8.81 25.83
CA ASP A 89 -11.10 -9.12 25.49
C ASP A 89 -10.78 -10.58 25.86
N LEU A 90 -10.23 -11.32 24.90
CA LEU A 90 -9.91 -12.74 24.98
C LEU A 90 -8.44 -13.03 25.35
N ASN A 91 -7.65 -12.01 25.68
CA ASN A 91 -6.28 -12.22 26.13
C ASN A 91 -6.26 -13.15 27.35
N TRP A 92 -5.61 -14.30 27.20
CA TRP A 92 -5.58 -15.33 28.24
C TRP A 92 -5.06 -14.82 29.58
N SER A 93 -4.03 -13.96 29.57
CA SER A 93 -3.50 -13.38 30.81
C SER A 93 -4.55 -12.57 31.58
N ARG A 94 -5.51 -11.96 30.89
CA ARG A 94 -6.66 -11.27 31.48
C ARG A 94 -7.75 -12.25 31.89
N LEU A 95 -8.12 -13.19 31.02
CA LEU A 95 -9.15 -14.19 31.29
C LEU A 95 -8.81 -15.06 32.51
N SER A 96 -7.55 -15.48 32.64
CA SER A 96 -7.09 -16.33 33.73
C SER A 96 -6.62 -15.54 34.96
N SER A 97 -6.67 -14.21 34.94
CA SER A 97 -6.21 -13.38 36.05
C SER A 97 -7.17 -13.48 37.24
N THR A 98 -6.61 -13.67 38.43
CA THR A 98 -7.33 -13.46 39.70
C THR A 98 -7.28 -12.00 40.16
N TYR A 99 -6.43 -11.18 39.55
CA TYR A 99 -6.23 -9.78 39.88
C TYR A 99 -7.36 -8.93 39.27
N GLY A 100 -8.11 -8.24 40.13
CA GLY A 100 -9.26 -7.44 39.72
C GLY A 100 -10.56 -8.24 39.57
N GLN A 101 -10.84 -9.22 40.45
CA GLN A 101 -12.18 -9.82 40.55
C GLN A 101 -13.21 -8.69 40.71
N GLN A 102 -13.85 -8.36 39.59
CA GLN A 102 -14.79 -7.27 39.53
C GLN A 102 -16.11 -7.76 40.11
N GLN A 103 -16.53 -7.18 41.23
CA GLN A 103 -17.94 -7.17 41.58
C GLN A 103 -18.61 -6.01 40.84
N ILE A 104 -19.05 -6.26 39.61
CA ILE A 104 -19.88 -5.30 38.87
C ILE A 104 -21.34 -5.70 39.11
N ASN A 105 -22.15 -4.75 39.62
CA ASN A 105 -23.57 -4.96 39.88
C ASN A 105 -23.87 -6.18 40.80
N GLY A 106 -22.99 -6.45 41.77
CA GLY A 106 -23.15 -7.56 42.72
C GLY A 106 -22.87 -8.96 42.16
N ARG A 107 -22.37 -9.08 40.92
CA ARG A 107 -21.97 -10.37 40.33
C ARG A 107 -20.46 -10.55 40.41
N ALA A 108 -20.04 -11.74 40.85
CA ALA A 108 -18.64 -12.14 40.84
C ALA A 108 -18.27 -12.71 39.47
N TYR A 109 -17.10 -12.33 38.97
CA TYR A 109 -16.50 -12.87 37.75
C TYR A 109 -15.16 -13.54 38.10
N PRO A 110 -15.17 -14.84 38.46
CA PRO A 110 -13.95 -15.58 38.75
C PRO A 110 -13.07 -15.72 37.51
N ALA A 111 -11.78 -15.98 37.74
CA ALA A 111 -10.82 -16.29 36.67
C ALA A 111 -11.27 -17.52 35.87
N TYR A 112 -11.07 -17.47 34.55
CA TYR A 112 -11.28 -18.60 33.67
C TYR A 112 -10.17 -19.65 33.85
N THR A 113 -10.59 -20.90 34.04
CA THR A 113 -9.80 -22.10 33.75
C THR A 113 -10.14 -22.61 32.34
N GLU A 114 -9.33 -23.52 31.80
CA GLU A 114 -9.62 -24.15 30.50
C GLU A 114 -11.01 -24.81 30.47
N GLY A 115 -11.39 -25.50 31.55
CA GLY A 115 -12.70 -26.16 31.65
C GLY A 115 -13.85 -25.16 31.70
N THR A 116 -13.72 -24.06 32.46
CA THR A 116 -14.75 -23.02 32.47
C THR A 116 -14.81 -22.22 31.18
N LEU A 117 -13.69 -22.07 30.47
CA LEU A 117 -13.66 -21.46 29.15
C LEU A 117 -14.36 -22.35 28.11
N ALA A 118 -14.10 -23.66 28.14
CA ALA A 118 -14.82 -24.62 27.29
C ALA A 118 -16.34 -24.55 27.51
N ARG A 119 -16.76 -24.50 28.79
CA ARG A 119 -18.17 -24.33 29.15
C ARG A 119 -18.74 -23.00 28.66
N ALA A 120 -17.98 -21.91 28.73
CA ALA A 120 -18.39 -20.62 28.18
C ALA A 120 -18.62 -20.67 26.67
N ILE A 121 -17.71 -21.30 25.92
CA ILE A 121 -17.76 -21.39 24.46
C ILE A 121 -18.88 -22.32 23.98
N GLN A 122 -19.11 -23.45 24.66
CA GLN A 122 -20.04 -24.49 24.21
C GLN A 122 -21.45 -24.31 24.78
N GLU A 123 -21.58 -23.77 26.00
CA GLU A 123 -22.87 -23.62 26.69
C GLU A 123 -23.27 -22.16 26.93
N GLY A 124 -22.37 -21.20 26.70
CA GLY A 124 -22.64 -19.80 26.95
C GLY A 124 -22.73 -19.46 28.44
N ARG A 125 -21.92 -20.11 29.28
CA ARG A 125 -21.91 -19.88 30.74
C ARG A 125 -20.52 -19.56 31.28
N ASP A 126 -20.41 -18.46 32.01
CA ASP A 126 -19.16 -17.99 32.61
C ASP A 126 -18.71 -18.84 33.83
N PRO A 127 -17.53 -18.58 34.44
CA PRO A 127 -17.04 -19.31 35.60
C PRO A 127 -17.96 -19.26 36.82
N ALA A 128 -18.73 -18.19 37.01
CA ALA A 128 -19.75 -18.05 38.06
C ALA A 128 -21.12 -18.62 37.67
N ASN A 129 -21.21 -19.30 36.53
CA ASN A 129 -22.42 -19.91 35.98
C ASN A 129 -23.48 -18.90 35.48
N ASN A 130 -23.12 -17.63 35.30
CA ASN A 130 -23.99 -16.66 34.65
C ASN A 130 -24.09 -16.96 33.15
N ARG A 131 -25.25 -16.67 32.55
CA ARG A 131 -25.43 -16.77 31.10
C ARG A 131 -24.72 -15.61 30.41
N LEU A 132 -23.96 -15.92 29.38
CA LEU A 132 -23.38 -14.96 28.44
C LEU A 132 -24.46 -14.39 27.52
N ASP A 133 -24.16 -13.26 26.88
CA ASP A 133 -25.06 -12.61 25.92
C ASP A 133 -25.56 -13.62 24.86
N PRO A 134 -26.87 -13.67 24.55
CA PRO A 134 -27.40 -14.53 23.51
C PRO A 134 -26.76 -14.34 22.13
N ALA A 135 -26.17 -13.17 21.85
CA ALA A 135 -25.45 -12.90 20.62
C ALA A 135 -24.18 -13.75 20.45
N MET A 136 -23.53 -14.19 21.53
CA MET A 136 -22.32 -15.03 21.44
C MET A 136 -22.69 -16.46 21.00
N PRO A 137 -22.24 -16.98 19.84
CA PRO A 137 -22.60 -18.32 19.40
C PRO A 137 -22.10 -19.41 20.35
N ARG A 138 -22.84 -20.52 20.45
CA ARG A 138 -22.50 -21.70 21.27
C ARG A 138 -21.95 -22.77 20.35
N PHE A 139 -20.63 -22.96 20.36
CA PHE A 139 -19.94 -23.80 19.39
C PHE A 139 -20.01 -25.27 19.77
N VAL A 140 -20.31 -26.13 18.80
CA VAL A 140 -20.35 -27.59 18.95
C VAL A 140 -18.95 -28.13 18.61
N LEU A 141 -18.12 -28.29 19.63
CA LEU A 141 -16.71 -28.62 19.47
C LEU A 141 -16.41 -30.06 19.91
N SER A 142 -15.54 -30.74 19.16
CA SER A 142 -14.89 -31.95 19.67
C SER A 142 -13.91 -31.60 20.80
N SER A 143 -13.54 -32.56 21.64
CA SER A 143 -12.52 -32.33 22.68
C SER A 143 -11.19 -31.88 22.08
N LYS A 144 -10.84 -32.36 20.88
CA LYS A 144 -9.63 -31.98 20.15
C LYS A 144 -9.70 -30.52 19.69
N ASP A 145 -10.82 -30.10 19.11
CA ASP A 145 -11.00 -28.73 18.63
C ASP A 145 -11.07 -27.72 19.79
N GLN A 146 -11.71 -28.08 20.91
CA GLN A 146 -11.68 -27.28 22.12
C GLN A 146 -10.26 -27.09 22.66
N HIS A 147 -9.45 -28.15 22.67
CA HIS A 147 -8.05 -28.09 23.09
C HIS A 147 -7.24 -27.17 22.16
N ASN A 148 -7.38 -27.34 20.85
CA ASN A 148 -6.72 -26.50 19.84
C ASN A 148 -7.10 -25.02 19.99
N LEU A 149 -8.39 -24.72 20.10
CA LEU A 149 -8.88 -23.35 20.32
C LEU A 149 -8.29 -22.75 21.60
N THR A 150 -8.29 -23.50 22.69
CA THR A 150 -7.73 -23.04 23.98
C THR A 150 -6.22 -22.79 23.87
N ALA A 151 -5.48 -23.66 23.16
CA ALA A 151 -4.06 -23.48 22.89
C ALA A 151 -3.82 -22.17 22.11
N TYR A 152 -4.63 -21.89 21.10
CA TYR A 152 -4.52 -20.63 20.35
C TYR A 152 -4.90 -19.40 21.18
N LEU A 153 -5.97 -19.43 21.97
CA LEU A 153 -6.37 -18.30 22.81
C LEU A 153 -5.30 -17.88 23.82
N LYS A 154 -4.48 -18.84 24.29
CA LYS A 154 -3.29 -18.57 25.11
C LYS A 154 -2.19 -17.83 24.36
N ARG A 155 -2.14 -17.96 23.04
CA ARG A 155 -1.14 -17.35 22.15
C ARG A 155 -1.67 -16.12 21.40
N LEU A 156 -2.99 -15.92 21.35
CA LEU A 156 -3.69 -14.91 20.54
C LEU A 156 -3.10 -13.50 20.64
N ALA A 157 -2.83 -13.03 21.86
CA ALA A 157 -2.31 -11.68 22.09
C ALA A 157 -0.90 -11.43 21.49
N ASP A 158 -0.17 -12.52 21.22
CA ASP A 158 1.20 -12.47 20.74
C ASP A 158 1.34 -13.03 19.30
N ASP A 159 0.25 -13.54 18.71
CA ASP A 159 0.16 -13.92 17.30
C ASP A 159 -0.08 -12.68 16.43
N ARG A 160 0.96 -11.85 16.32
CA ARG A 160 0.96 -10.63 15.51
C ARG A 160 1.13 -10.95 14.03
N ASP A 161 0.72 -10.02 13.18
CA ASP A 161 1.00 -10.14 11.76
C ASP A 161 2.51 -10.23 11.51
N PRO A 162 2.92 -11.01 10.49
CA PRO A 162 4.31 -11.06 10.06
C PRO A 162 4.94 -9.68 9.94
N GLY A 163 6.20 -9.56 10.36
CA GLY A 163 6.95 -8.32 10.27
C GLY A 163 6.58 -7.26 11.32
N LEU A 164 5.67 -7.57 12.25
CA LEU A 164 5.32 -6.68 13.35
C LEU A 164 5.65 -7.30 14.72
N SER A 165 6.63 -6.73 15.43
CA SER A 165 6.96 -7.10 16.81
C SER A 165 6.58 -5.98 17.79
N ALA A 166 7.01 -6.10 19.05
CA ALA A 166 6.85 -5.04 20.06
C ALA A 166 7.73 -3.82 19.75
N ASP A 167 8.86 -4.03 19.11
CA ASP A 167 9.97 -3.08 18.93
C ASP A 167 10.37 -2.87 17.46
N SER A 168 9.77 -3.60 16.52
CA SER A 168 10.11 -3.52 15.10
C SER A 168 8.89 -3.57 14.18
N LEU A 169 8.99 -2.86 13.06
CA LEU A 169 8.07 -2.89 11.92
C LEU A 169 8.89 -3.14 10.65
N HIS A 170 8.69 -4.30 10.02
CA HIS A 170 9.45 -4.74 8.86
C HIS A 170 8.66 -4.48 7.58
N LEU A 171 9.26 -3.71 6.68
CA LEU A 171 8.69 -3.30 5.40
C LEU A 171 9.47 -3.95 4.26
N GLY A 172 8.78 -4.22 3.16
CA GLY A 172 9.37 -4.72 1.92
C GLY A 172 9.19 -3.75 0.77
N THR A 173 10.07 -3.81 -0.22
CA THR A 173 9.88 -3.15 -1.51
C THR A 173 10.66 -3.87 -2.61
N LEU A 174 10.15 -3.79 -3.84
CA LEU A 174 10.78 -4.33 -5.04
C LEU A 174 11.29 -3.16 -5.87
N LEU A 175 12.61 -3.07 -6.07
CA LEU A 175 13.23 -1.97 -6.80
C LEU A 175 14.27 -2.52 -7.80
N PRO A 176 14.20 -2.16 -9.09
CA PRO A 176 15.13 -2.66 -10.09
C PRO A 176 16.55 -2.20 -9.77
N SER A 177 17.50 -3.13 -9.74
CA SER A 177 18.93 -2.80 -9.55
C SER A 177 19.74 -2.90 -10.85
N THR A 178 19.09 -3.33 -11.93
CA THR A 178 19.64 -3.47 -13.28
C THR A 178 18.61 -3.03 -14.33
N GLY A 179 19.02 -2.98 -15.60
CA GLY A 179 18.15 -2.62 -16.71
C GLY A 179 17.85 -1.11 -16.81
N SER A 180 16.83 -0.77 -17.60
CA SER A 180 16.48 0.61 -17.95
C SER A 180 15.92 1.42 -16.78
N LEU A 181 15.45 0.78 -15.71
CA LEU A 181 14.86 1.41 -14.52
C LEU A 181 15.80 1.42 -13.31
N ARG A 182 17.10 1.13 -13.50
CA ARG A 182 18.07 1.04 -12.41
C ARG A 182 18.20 2.36 -11.65
N ASP A 183 18.25 3.48 -12.37
CA ASP A 183 18.52 4.79 -11.78
C ASP A 183 17.29 5.30 -11.00
N GLU A 184 16.09 5.02 -11.51
CA GLU A 184 14.82 5.17 -10.80
C GLU A 184 14.78 4.31 -9.53
N GLY A 185 15.13 3.02 -9.63
CA GLY A 185 15.18 2.10 -8.49
C GLY A 185 16.15 2.57 -7.40
N ALA A 186 17.34 3.03 -7.79
CA ALA A 186 18.33 3.61 -6.87
C ALA A 186 17.80 4.90 -6.20
N THR A 187 17.11 5.75 -6.96
CA THR A 187 16.49 6.98 -6.44
C THR A 187 15.43 6.67 -5.39
N VAL A 188 14.52 5.74 -5.68
CA VAL A 188 13.47 5.33 -4.74
C VAL A 188 14.07 4.68 -3.50
N ALA A 189 15.07 3.80 -3.66
CA ALA A 189 15.76 3.16 -2.55
C ALA A 189 16.37 4.19 -1.58
N ALA A 190 17.01 5.23 -2.12
CA ALA A 190 17.58 6.31 -1.33
C ALA A 190 16.51 7.11 -0.56
N VAL A 191 15.37 7.41 -1.18
CA VAL A 191 14.25 8.08 -0.51
C VAL A 191 13.66 7.24 0.62
N LEU A 192 13.40 5.95 0.37
CA LEU A 192 12.84 5.05 1.38
C LEU A 192 13.80 4.88 2.56
N LYS A 193 15.10 4.66 2.30
CA LYS A 193 16.14 4.58 3.34
C LYS A 193 16.20 5.87 4.16
N GLY A 194 16.18 7.04 3.51
CA GLY A 194 16.17 8.33 4.18
C GLY A 194 14.95 8.54 5.08
N CYS A 195 13.77 8.13 4.63
CA CYS A 195 12.55 8.18 5.44
C CYS A 195 12.61 7.23 6.64
N VAL A 196 13.08 5.99 6.45
CA VAL A 196 13.27 5.02 7.53
C VAL A 196 14.23 5.57 8.59
N THR A 197 15.40 6.10 8.18
CA THR A 197 16.35 6.74 9.11
C THR A 197 15.70 7.88 9.88
N ARG A 198 14.99 8.79 9.19
CA ARG A 198 14.32 9.93 9.84
C ARG A 198 13.27 9.49 10.85
N ILE A 199 12.45 8.49 10.51
CA ILE A 199 11.40 7.97 11.41
C ILE A 199 12.03 7.30 12.64
N ASN A 200 13.08 6.50 12.43
CA ASN A 200 13.80 5.80 13.50
C ASN A 200 14.54 6.77 14.44
N GLU A 201 15.20 7.80 13.90
CA GLU A 201 15.82 8.90 14.67
C GLU A 201 14.80 9.66 15.53
N ALA A 202 13.54 9.72 15.10
CA ALA A 202 12.43 10.31 15.86
C ALA A 202 11.79 9.36 16.89
N GLY A 203 12.39 8.18 17.14
CA GLY A 203 11.90 7.19 18.10
C GLY A 203 11.02 6.09 17.50
N GLY A 204 10.91 6.02 16.17
CA GLY A 204 10.10 5.03 15.48
C GLY A 204 8.60 5.33 15.55
N ILE A 205 7.76 4.32 15.26
CA ILE A 205 6.30 4.43 15.34
C ILE A 205 5.81 3.62 16.54
N HIS A 206 5.21 4.28 17.53
CA HIS A 206 4.82 3.65 18.80
C HIS A 206 5.98 2.90 19.48
N GLY A 207 7.21 3.39 19.34
CA GLY A 207 8.44 2.77 19.85
C GLY A 207 9.04 1.68 18.93
N ARG A 208 8.41 1.37 17.80
CA ARG A 208 8.90 0.37 16.84
C ARG A 208 9.86 0.98 15.83
N GLN A 209 11.03 0.38 15.71
CA GLN A 209 12.02 0.73 14.69
C GLN A 209 11.66 0.08 13.35
N LEU A 210 11.69 0.89 12.29
CA LEU A 210 11.42 0.44 10.93
C LEU A 210 12.64 -0.30 10.38
N ARG A 211 12.39 -1.48 9.79
CA ARG A 211 13.34 -2.21 8.95
C ARG A 211 12.81 -2.27 7.54
N LEU A 212 13.69 -2.18 6.54
CA LEU A 212 13.32 -2.20 5.13
C LEU A 212 14.17 -3.25 4.41
N THR A 213 13.51 -4.26 3.84
CA THR A 213 14.13 -5.17 2.86
C THR A 213 13.82 -4.67 1.45
N ILE A 214 14.86 -4.54 0.63
CA ILE A 214 14.76 -4.16 -0.79
C ILE A 214 15.25 -5.36 -1.60
N LEU A 215 14.39 -5.93 -2.45
CA LEU A 215 14.78 -6.97 -3.40
C LEU A 215 14.68 -6.44 -4.84
N ASP A 216 15.52 -6.98 -5.72
CA ASP A 216 15.43 -6.74 -7.16
C ASP A 216 14.35 -7.67 -7.75
N PRO A 217 13.30 -7.15 -8.42
CA PRO A 217 12.33 -7.99 -9.11
C PRO A 217 12.92 -8.74 -10.32
N GLY A 218 14.12 -8.37 -10.80
CA GLY A 218 14.71 -8.95 -12.00
C GLY A 218 14.03 -8.50 -13.29
N PRO A 219 14.44 -9.05 -14.44
CA PRO A 219 14.05 -8.54 -15.76
C PRO A 219 12.66 -9.00 -16.23
N ASP A 220 12.09 -10.02 -15.60
CA ASP A 220 10.88 -10.68 -16.08
C ASP A 220 9.86 -10.93 -14.95
N ARG A 221 8.65 -11.30 -15.36
CA ARG A 221 7.54 -11.54 -14.43
C ARG A 221 7.83 -12.69 -13.46
N VAL A 222 8.47 -13.77 -13.92
CA VAL A 222 8.71 -14.94 -13.06
C VAL A 222 9.75 -14.62 -12.00
N SER A 223 10.80 -13.87 -12.32
CA SER A 223 11.74 -13.37 -11.31
C SER A 223 11.06 -12.43 -10.33
N ALA A 224 10.16 -11.56 -10.82
CA ALA A 224 9.49 -10.59 -9.98
C ALA A 224 8.50 -11.25 -9.01
N GLU A 225 7.78 -12.27 -9.47
CA GLU A 225 6.89 -13.09 -8.64
C GLU A 225 7.70 -13.81 -7.54
N ARG A 226 8.85 -14.40 -7.87
CA ARG A 226 9.74 -15.02 -6.87
C ARG A 226 10.25 -14.02 -5.84
N ALA A 227 10.61 -12.81 -6.25
CA ALA A 227 11.05 -11.76 -5.33
C ALA A 227 9.91 -11.30 -4.41
N LEU A 228 8.69 -11.18 -4.94
CA LEU A 228 7.50 -10.88 -4.14
C LEU A 228 7.22 -11.98 -3.12
N ASP A 229 7.23 -13.25 -3.56
CA ASP A 229 7.00 -14.41 -2.70
C ASP A 229 8.10 -14.50 -1.62
N GLN A 230 9.35 -14.16 -1.95
CA GLN A 230 10.42 -14.05 -0.95
C GLN A 230 10.12 -12.98 0.11
N LEU A 231 9.66 -11.78 -0.29
CA LEU A 231 9.30 -10.72 0.67
C LEU A 231 8.15 -11.17 1.60
N ILE A 232 7.14 -11.84 1.05
CA ILE A 232 5.95 -12.25 1.79
C ILE A 232 6.22 -13.47 2.67
N ASP A 233 6.82 -14.53 2.11
CA ASP A 233 6.91 -15.84 2.75
C ASP A 233 8.21 -16.05 3.54
N GLN A 234 9.32 -15.46 3.11
CA GLN A 234 10.63 -15.68 3.76
C GLN A 234 11.01 -14.51 4.66
N GLU A 235 10.99 -13.30 4.10
CA GLU A 235 11.28 -12.07 4.84
C GLU A 235 10.12 -11.68 5.78
N GLN A 236 8.92 -12.22 5.53
CA GLN A 236 7.74 -12.06 6.38
C GLN A 236 7.44 -10.58 6.65
N VAL A 237 7.48 -9.74 5.61
CA VAL A 237 7.25 -8.29 5.76
C VAL A 237 5.82 -7.98 6.18
N PHE A 238 5.65 -6.92 6.97
CA PHE A 238 4.33 -6.47 7.40
C PHE A 238 3.53 -5.81 6.29
N ALA A 239 4.19 -4.96 5.50
CA ALA A 239 3.60 -4.24 4.38
C ALA A 239 4.64 -3.98 3.29
N LEU A 240 4.18 -3.80 2.06
CA LEU A 240 4.99 -3.30 0.96
C LEU A 240 4.89 -1.79 0.85
N VAL A 241 5.99 -1.13 0.51
CA VAL A 241 6.02 0.34 0.34
C VAL A 241 6.75 0.73 -0.93
N ALA A 242 6.08 1.54 -1.75
CA ALA A 242 6.63 2.12 -2.98
C ALA A 242 7.41 1.16 -3.90
N PRO A 243 6.90 -0.06 -4.20
CA PRO A 243 7.55 -0.91 -5.18
C PRO A 243 7.52 -0.26 -6.57
N LEU A 244 8.60 -0.44 -7.32
CA LEU A 244 8.72 -0.13 -8.75
C LEU A 244 8.95 -1.45 -9.49
N ALA A 245 7.87 -2.18 -9.78
CA ALA A 245 7.96 -3.49 -10.42
C ALA A 245 6.90 -3.65 -11.52
N PRO A 246 7.09 -2.99 -12.69
CA PRO A 246 6.10 -2.98 -13.76
C PRO A 246 5.68 -4.38 -14.24
N ALA A 247 6.58 -5.37 -14.14
CA ALA A 247 6.30 -6.77 -14.48
C ALA A 247 5.20 -7.43 -13.63
N LEU A 248 4.80 -6.81 -12.50
CA LEU A 248 3.77 -7.29 -11.60
C LEU A 248 2.49 -6.44 -11.57
N ASP A 249 2.39 -5.36 -12.35
CA ASP A 249 1.28 -4.40 -12.25
C ASP A 249 -0.11 -5.07 -12.39
N SER A 250 -0.23 -6.18 -13.14
CA SER A 250 -1.47 -6.96 -13.29
C SER A 250 -1.68 -8.10 -12.30
N GLU A 251 -0.73 -8.35 -11.39
CA GLU A 251 -0.73 -9.54 -10.51
C GLU A 251 -0.63 -9.18 -9.04
N LEU A 252 -0.27 -7.94 -8.71
CA LEU A 252 -0.14 -7.48 -7.33
C LEU A 252 -1.47 -7.60 -6.56
N ALA A 253 -2.59 -7.16 -7.14
CA ALA A 253 -3.88 -7.20 -6.43
C ALA A 253 -4.28 -8.60 -5.93
N PRO A 254 -4.40 -9.63 -6.80
CA PRO A 254 -4.82 -10.95 -6.34
C PRO A 254 -3.84 -11.57 -5.34
N ARG A 255 -2.52 -11.41 -5.55
CA ARG A 255 -1.50 -11.97 -4.65
C ARG A 255 -1.52 -11.32 -3.27
N LEU A 256 -1.62 -10.00 -3.21
CA LEU A 256 -1.65 -9.27 -1.95
C LEU A 256 -2.96 -9.50 -1.19
N GLU A 257 -4.08 -9.66 -1.88
CA GLU A 257 -5.35 -10.05 -1.25
C GLU A 257 -5.27 -11.44 -0.65
N GLN A 258 -4.70 -12.40 -1.37
CA GLN A 258 -4.49 -13.76 -0.88
C GLN A 258 -3.55 -13.79 0.33
N ALA A 259 -2.46 -13.02 0.30
CA ALA A 259 -1.49 -12.93 1.40
C ALA A 259 -1.96 -12.02 2.55
N GLY A 260 -3.00 -11.22 2.31
CA GLY A 260 -3.47 -10.18 3.23
C GLY A 260 -2.41 -9.11 3.53
N VAL A 261 -1.51 -8.80 2.59
CA VAL A 261 -0.38 -7.87 2.78
C VAL A 261 -0.74 -6.49 2.21
N PRO A 262 -0.81 -5.42 3.01
CA PRO A 262 -1.03 -4.07 2.51
C PRO A 262 0.14 -3.58 1.67
N LEU A 263 -0.16 -2.85 0.60
CA LEU A 263 0.81 -2.14 -0.23
C LEU A 263 0.46 -0.65 -0.25
N ILE A 264 1.44 0.17 0.13
CA ILE A 264 1.31 1.62 0.20
C ILE A 264 2.14 2.27 -0.91
N GLY A 265 1.41 2.86 -1.84
CA GLY A 265 1.85 3.71 -2.93
C GLY A 265 2.74 3.03 -3.96
N PRO A 266 2.22 2.09 -4.76
CA PRO A 266 2.97 1.52 -5.88
C PRO A 266 3.43 2.62 -6.82
N LEU A 267 4.66 2.50 -7.30
CA LEU A 267 5.23 3.42 -8.28
C LEU A 267 5.07 2.80 -9.67
N SER A 268 3.90 2.96 -10.27
CA SER A 268 3.67 2.57 -11.66
C SER A 268 3.89 3.76 -12.58
N LEU A 269 4.68 3.56 -13.64
CA LEU A 269 4.88 4.56 -14.69
C LEU A 269 3.71 4.55 -15.69
N GLN A 270 3.00 3.42 -15.80
CA GLN A 270 1.87 3.23 -16.69
C GLN A 270 0.49 3.35 -16.01
N GLY A 271 0.47 3.39 -14.67
CA GLY A 271 -0.74 3.41 -13.84
C GLY A 271 -1.28 2.02 -13.55
N SER A 272 -1.82 1.81 -12.35
CA SER A 272 -2.46 0.56 -11.96
C SER A 272 -3.89 0.47 -12.49
N ALA A 273 -4.26 -0.64 -13.11
CA ALA A 273 -5.61 -0.90 -13.58
C ALA A 273 -6.49 -1.62 -12.55
N GLN A 274 -5.90 -2.10 -11.44
CA GLN A 274 -6.55 -3.03 -10.52
C GLN A 274 -6.93 -2.35 -9.20
N VAL A 275 -8.21 -2.47 -8.85
CA VAL A 275 -8.72 -2.05 -7.55
C VAL A 275 -8.53 -3.20 -6.57
N SER A 276 -7.78 -2.96 -5.50
CA SER A 276 -7.62 -3.93 -4.40
C SER A 276 -7.92 -3.29 -3.06
N ARG A 277 -8.43 -4.08 -2.10
CA ARG A 277 -8.53 -3.63 -0.71
C ARG A 277 -7.16 -3.35 -0.07
N GLN A 278 -6.12 -4.01 -0.57
CA GLN A 278 -4.78 -3.96 0.03
C GLN A 278 -3.91 -2.83 -0.52
N ILE A 279 -4.25 -2.24 -1.67
CA ILE A 279 -3.40 -1.29 -2.39
C ILE A 279 -3.91 0.14 -2.17
N PHE A 280 -3.08 1.02 -1.63
CA PHE A 280 -3.39 2.44 -1.42
C PHE A 280 -2.43 3.31 -2.23
N GLU A 281 -2.92 4.04 -3.23
CA GLU A 281 -2.09 4.87 -4.10
C GLU A 281 -2.22 6.34 -3.71
N PRO A 282 -1.13 7.03 -3.27
CA PRO A 282 -1.21 8.44 -2.91
C PRO A 282 -1.43 9.34 -4.12
N LEU A 283 -0.88 8.97 -5.27
CA LEU A 283 -0.89 9.76 -6.50
C LEU A 283 -2.03 9.34 -7.43
N PRO A 284 -2.47 10.21 -8.35
CA PRO A 284 -3.54 9.89 -9.30
C PRO A 284 -3.07 8.87 -10.33
N GLY A 285 -3.99 7.98 -10.72
CA GLY A 285 -3.79 7.07 -11.84
C GLY A 285 -3.68 7.80 -13.19
N LEU A 286 -3.21 7.07 -14.21
CA LEU A 286 -3.09 7.61 -15.58
C LEU A 286 -4.44 8.07 -16.12
N ARG A 287 -5.52 7.34 -15.81
CA ARG A 287 -6.89 7.66 -16.21
C ARG A 287 -7.31 9.06 -15.73
N GLU A 288 -7.17 9.32 -14.43
CA GLU A 288 -7.55 10.58 -13.80
C GLU A 288 -6.76 11.76 -14.39
N GLN A 289 -5.47 11.54 -14.67
CA GLN A 289 -4.60 12.51 -15.31
C GLN A 289 -5.02 12.81 -16.77
N MET A 290 -5.34 11.79 -17.56
CA MET A 290 -5.82 11.96 -18.94
C MET A 290 -7.17 12.68 -18.99
N ILE A 291 -8.08 12.36 -18.06
CA ILE A 291 -9.37 13.05 -17.94
C ILE A 291 -9.17 14.52 -17.56
N ALA A 292 -8.25 14.84 -16.64
CA ALA A 292 -7.95 16.22 -16.28
C ALA A 292 -7.46 17.04 -17.48
N LEU A 293 -6.58 16.45 -18.32
CA LEU A 293 -6.11 17.07 -19.56
C LEU A 293 -7.25 17.27 -20.57
N ALA A 294 -8.10 16.26 -20.75
CA ALA A 294 -9.25 16.35 -21.64
C ALA A 294 -10.23 17.46 -21.22
N ASN A 295 -10.53 17.54 -19.92
CA ASN A 295 -11.42 18.56 -19.38
C ASN A 295 -10.85 19.97 -19.59
N TYR A 296 -9.56 20.17 -19.32
CA TYR A 296 -8.90 21.45 -19.60
C TYR A 296 -8.91 21.80 -21.09
N ALA A 297 -8.56 20.85 -21.95
CA ALA A 297 -8.47 21.09 -23.39
C ALA A 297 -9.84 21.44 -24.00
N ALA A 298 -10.89 20.74 -23.57
CA ALA A 298 -12.27 21.00 -23.98
C ALA A 298 -12.71 22.43 -23.64
N THR A 299 -12.37 22.93 -22.44
CA THR A 299 -12.74 24.27 -22.01
C THR A 299 -11.86 25.38 -22.59
N SER A 300 -10.57 25.10 -22.79
CA SER A 300 -9.56 26.16 -22.97
C SER A 300 -8.97 26.22 -24.38
N LEU A 301 -8.94 25.12 -25.14
CA LEU A 301 -8.16 25.02 -26.38
C LEU A 301 -9.01 24.94 -27.67
N ARG A 302 -10.35 24.97 -27.58
CA ARG A 302 -11.27 24.83 -28.73
C ARG A 302 -10.88 23.64 -29.62
N VAL A 303 -10.72 22.47 -29.01
CA VAL A 303 -10.23 21.25 -29.70
C VAL A 303 -11.32 20.25 -30.06
N LEU A 304 -12.52 20.38 -29.49
CA LEU A 304 -13.59 19.37 -29.57
C LEU A 304 -14.00 19.01 -31.00
N GLN A 305 -13.95 19.95 -31.95
CA GLN A 305 -14.42 19.77 -33.33
C GLN A 305 -13.38 19.09 -34.26
N GLY A 306 -12.15 18.86 -33.80
CA GLY A 306 -11.09 18.28 -34.62
C GLY A 306 -10.91 16.78 -34.40
N PRO A 307 -10.28 16.05 -35.35
CA PRO A 307 -9.96 14.64 -35.14
C PRO A 307 -9.02 14.44 -33.97
N THR A 308 -9.28 13.42 -33.16
CA THR A 308 -8.52 13.14 -31.94
C THR A 308 -7.90 11.76 -32.02
N LEU A 309 -6.62 11.67 -31.67
CA LEU A 309 -5.88 10.41 -31.61
C LEU A 309 -5.57 10.07 -30.17
N ILE A 310 -5.75 8.82 -29.79
CA ILE A 310 -5.14 8.22 -28.60
C ILE A 310 -4.09 7.23 -29.09
N ALA A 311 -2.82 7.53 -28.81
CA ALA A 311 -1.69 6.67 -29.12
C ALA A 311 -1.26 5.93 -27.83
N TYR A 312 -1.21 4.60 -27.89
CA TYR A 312 -0.92 3.74 -26.74
C TYR A 312 -0.04 2.55 -27.16
N PRO A 313 0.79 1.98 -26.26
CA PRO A 313 1.63 0.84 -26.60
C PRO A 313 0.79 -0.42 -26.81
N ASN A 314 1.23 -1.30 -27.71
CA ASN A 314 0.60 -2.61 -27.96
C ASN A 314 0.95 -3.62 -26.85
N GLU A 315 0.59 -3.29 -25.61
CA GLU A 315 0.86 -4.10 -24.41
C GLU A 315 -0.45 -4.52 -23.72
N PRO A 316 -0.45 -5.66 -23.00
CA PRO A 316 -1.60 -6.08 -22.20
C PRO A 316 -2.10 -4.97 -21.27
N GLY A 317 -3.43 -4.76 -21.22
CA GLY A 317 -4.06 -3.73 -20.37
C GLY A 317 -4.09 -2.31 -20.95
N GLN A 318 -3.12 -1.93 -21.78
CA GLN A 318 -3.01 -0.57 -22.33
C GLN A 318 -4.12 -0.26 -23.33
N ARG A 319 -4.52 -1.25 -24.14
CA ARG A 319 -5.69 -1.14 -25.01
C ARG A 319 -6.97 -0.83 -24.24
N GLN A 320 -7.21 -1.52 -23.13
CA GLN A 320 -8.42 -1.31 -22.33
C GLN A 320 -8.42 0.10 -21.71
N ALA A 321 -7.26 0.58 -21.24
CA ALA A 321 -7.13 1.94 -20.73
C ALA A 321 -7.41 2.99 -21.83
N ALA A 322 -6.88 2.77 -23.04
CA ALA A 322 -7.14 3.63 -24.20
C ALA A 322 -8.61 3.62 -24.63
N GLU A 323 -9.27 2.45 -24.65
CA GLU A 323 -10.71 2.31 -24.95
C GLU A 323 -11.58 3.05 -23.91
N LYS A 324 -11.25 2.95 -22.62
CA LYS A 324 -11.94 3.70 -21.56
C LYS A 324 -11.77 5.21 -21.74
N LEU A 325 -10.57 5.68 -22.09
CA LEU A 325 -10.35 7.09 -22.40
C LEU A 325 -11.13 7.51 -23.65
N ALA A 326 -11.14 6.69 -24.70
CA ALA A 326 -11.90 6.99 -25.92
C ALA A 326 -13.39 7.14 -25.64
N GLN A 327 -13.96 6.23 -24.86
CA GLN A 327 -15.37 6.31 -24.43
C GLN A 327 -15.63 7.63 -23.69
N TYR A 328 -14.78 7.96 -22.70
CA TYR A 328 -14.89 9.23 -21.97
C TYR A 328 -14.85 10.45 -22.91
N LEU A 329 -13.91 10.48 -23.86
CA LEU A 329 -13.80 11.59 -24.80
C LEU A 329 -15.05 11.70 -25.67
N GLN A 330 -15.57 10.59 -26.19
CA GLN A 330 -16.78 10.55 -27.01
C GLN A 330 -18.01 11.05 -26.22
N ASP A 331 -18.20 10.57 -25.00
CA ASP A 331 -19.28 11.00 -24.10
C ASP A 331 -19.19 12.51 -23.78
N ASN A 332 -17.99 13.09 -23.86
CA ASN A 332 -17.72 14.51 -23.65
C ASN A 332 -17.51 15.28 -24.96
N SER A 333 -18.20 14.86 -26.02
CA SER A 333 -18.33 15.59 -27.31
C SER A 333 -17.04 15.74 -28.14
N TRP A 334 -15.98 14.98 -27.83
CA TRP A 334 -14.80 14.94 -28.69
C TRP A 334 -15.10 14.20 -29.98
N GLN A 335 -14.71 14.79 -31.12
CA GLN A 335 -15.04 14.26 -32.44
C GLN A 335 -13.95 13.34 -33.00
N LYS A 336 -14.38 12.34 -33.79
CA LYS A 336 -13.52 11.43 -34.57
C LYS A 336 -12.35 10.85 -33.74
N VAL A 337 -12.67 10.36 -32.54
CA VAL A 337 -11.70 9.73 -31.64
C VAL A 337 -11.22 8.41 -32.25
N ARG A 338 -9.93 8.32 -32.54
CA ARG A 338 -9.28 7.14 -33.09
C ARG A 338 -8.26 6.58 -32.11
N LEU A 339 -8.23 5.26 -32.01
CA LEU A 339 -7.26 4.51 -31.23
C LEU A 339 -6.15 4.02 -32.16
N GLN A 340 -4.90 4.18 -31.74
CA GLN A 340 -3.76 3.63 -32.46
C GLN A 340 -2.78 2.98 -31.49
N ALA A 341 -2.63 1.66 -31.64
CA ALA A 341 -1.57 0.92 -30.97
C ALA A 341 -0.23 1.18 -31.68
N TYR A 342 0.86 1.20 -30.91
CA TYR A 342 2.23 1.17 -31.44
C TYR A 342 3.06 0.12 -30.70
N GLU A 343 3.84 -0.66 -31.43
CA GLU A 343 4.88 -1.57 -30.94
C GLU A 343 6.21 -0.85 -30.78
N SER A 344 6.48 0.12 -31.64
CA SER A 344 7.73 0.88 -31.67
C SER A 344 7.46 2.35 -31.90
N ALA A 345 8.39 3.21 -31.47
CA ALA A 345 8.41 4.61 -31.87
C ALA A 345 8.33 4.77 -33.41
N LYS A 346 8.79 3.77 -34.17
CA LYS A 346 8.83 3.76 -35.64
C LYS A 346 7.48 3.52 -36.34
N ASP A 347 6.43 3.10 -35.63
CA ASP A 347 5.17 2.70 -36.28
C ASP A 347 4.38 3.88 -36.84
N GLU A 348 3.78 3.74 -38.03
CA GLU A 348 2.97 4.81 -38.62
C GLU A 348 1.76 5.17 -37.76
N LEU A 349 1.78 6.39 -37.21
CA LEU A 349 0.65 6.98 -36.48
C LEU A 349 -0.16 7.87 -37.43
N PRO A 350 -1.50 7.84 -37.36
CA PRO A 350 -2.36 8.52 -38.31
C PRO A 350 -2.20 10.04 -38.22
N LEU A 351 -1.79 10.62 -39.34
CA LEU A 351 -1.69 12.05 -39.55
C LEU A 351 -3.09 12.71 -39.61
N GLY A 352 -3.13 14.03 -39.39
CA GLY A 352 -4.33 14.87 -39.56
C GLY A 352 -5.17 15.04 -38.30
N SER A 353 -4.65 14.66 -37.14
CA SER A 353 -5.32 14.89 -35.86
C SER A 353 -5.08 16.32 -35.37
N ARG A 354 -6.08 16.93 -34.71
CA ARG A 354 -5.96 18.23 -34.02
C ARG A 354 -5.39 18.07 -32.61
N SER A 355 -5.66 16.91 -32.01
CA SER A 355 -5.29 16.56 -30.64
C SER A 355 -4.75 15.14 -30.59
N VAL A 356 -3.71 14.92 -29.81
CA VAL A 356 -3.13 13.60 -29.56
C VAL A 356 -2.98 13.40 -28.05
N PHE A 357 -3.66 12.41 -27.50
CA PHE A 357 -3.38 11.88 -26.16
C PHE A 357 -2.37 10.75 -26.32
N TYR A 358 -1.21 10.91 -25.67
CA TYR A 358 -0.13 9.95 -25.72
C TYR A 358 -0.02 9.23 -24.38
N MET A 359 -0.03 7.90 -24.44
CA MET A 359 0.19 7.00 -23.32
C MET A 359 1.41 6.16 -23.69
N GLY A 360 2.51 6.25 -22.96
CA GLY A 360 3.74 5.62 -23.43
C GLY A 360 5.03 6.02 -22.73
N SER A 361 6.14 5.87 -23.46
CA SER A 361 7.49 6.22 -22.98
C SER A 361 7.94 7.59 -23.48
N SER A 362 8.94 8.17 -22.81
CA SER A 362 9.48 9.48 -23.20
C SER A 362 10.05 9.49 -24.61
N GLY A 363 10.82 8.46 -24.98
CA GLY A 363 11.42 8.37 -26.31
C GLY A 363 10.38 8.17 -27.41
N GLY A 364 9.30 7.45 -27.12
CA GLY A 364 8.19 7.32 -28.06
C GLY A 364 7.43 8.65 -28.24
N PHE A 365 7.31 9.44 -27.18
CA PHE A 365 6.69 10.77 -27.22
C PHE A 365 7.49 11.78 -28.06
N SER A 366 8.81 11.87 -27.84
CA SER A 366 9.68 12.78 -28.58
C SER A 366 9.72 12.43 -30.07
N HIS A 367 9.85 11.13 -30.40
CA HIS A 367 9.86 10.66 -31.78
C HIS A 367 8.50 10.85 -32.49
N LEU A 368 7.38 10.65 -31.79
CA LEU A 368 6.06 10.98 -32.32
C LEU A 368 5.96 12.46 -32.71
N ALA A 369 6.44 13.36 -31.84
CA ALA A 369 6.43 14.79 -32.11
C ALA A 369 7.34 15.14 -33.30
N GLU A 370 8.54 14.58 -33.40
CA GLU A 370 9.45 14.76 -34.54
C GLU A 370 8.80 14.38 -35.87
N ARG A 371 8.10 13.24 -35.90
CA ARG A 371 7.41 12.77 -37.10
C ARG A 371 6.24 13.66 -37.50
N LEU A 372 5.43 14.09 -36.53
CA LEU A 372 4.33 15.02 -36.79
C LEU A 372 4.87 16.33 -37.38
N GLN A 373 5.93 16.91 -36.79
CA GLN A 373 6.53 18.13 -37.31
C GLN A 373 7.12 17.93 -38.71
N THR A 374 7.79 16.79 -38.97
CA THR A 374 8.33 16.44 -40.31
C THR A 374 7.22 16.33 -41.35
N ALA A 375 6.04 15.84 -40.96
CA ALA A 375 4.85 15.81 -41.80
C ALA A 375 4.12 17.17 -41.90
N GLY A 376 4.68 18.26 -41.35
CA GLY A 376 4.09 19.59 -41.35
C GLY A 376 2.91 19.76 -40.39
N GLN A 377 2.78 18.89 -39.39
CA GLN A 377 1.66 18.87 -38.44
C GLN A 377 2.11 19.19 -37.02
N VAL A 378 1.37 20.07 -36.35
CA VAL A 378 1.64 20.49 -34.96
C VAL A 378 0.36 20.44 -34.12
N PRO A 379 -0.23 19.24 -33.91
CA PRO A 379 -1.40 19.10 -33.03
C PRO A 379 -1.08 19.50 -31.58
N TYR A 380 -2.12 19.61 -30.77
CA TYR A 380 -1.95 19.63 -29.32
C TYR A 380 -1.57 18.23 -28.82
N LEU A 381 -0.50 18.15 -28.03
CA LEU A 381 -0.04 16.91 -27.42
C LEU A 381 -0.41 16.90 -25.93
N PHE A 382 -1.04 15.83 -25.47
CA PHE A 382 -1.46 15.61 -24.09
C PHE A 382 -0.79 14.34 -23.56
N ALA A 383 -0.09 14.43 -22.43
CA ALA A 383 0.56 13.28 -21.79
C ALA A 383 0.68 13.46 -20.27
N ALA A 384 0.83 12.35 -19.53
CA ALA A 384 1.16 12.43 -18.12
C ALA A 384 2.65 12.79 -17.96
N SER A 385 2.99 13.67 -17.02
CA SER A 385 4.36 14.17 -16.87
C SER A 385 5.37 13.06 -16.55
N ASN A 386 4.98 12.07 -15.73
CA ASN A 386 5.80 10.91 -15.38
C ASN A 386 6.14 10.01 -16.57
N GLN A 387 5.33 10.01 -17.64
CA GLN A 387 5.55 9.20 -18.83
C GLN A 387 6.59 9.81 -19.78
N VAL A 388 6.67 11.15 -19.83
CA VAL A 388 7.39 11.85 -20.90
C VAL A 388 8.56 12.72 -20.44
N ALA A 389 8.78 12.87 -19.13
CA ALA A 389 9.77 13.79 -18.58
C ALA A 389 11.20 13.62 -19.13
N GLY A 390 11.64 12.39 -19.42
CA GLY A 390 13.03 12.10 -19.82
C GLY A 390 13.48 12.76 -21.11
N ASP A 391 12.61 12.82 -22.12
CA ASP A 391 12.93 13.32 -23.47
C ASP A 391 12.08 14.53 -23.87
N LEU A 392 11.36 15.11 -22.91
CA LEU A 392 10.44 16.22 -23.15
C LEU A 392 11.13 17.43 -23.80
N LEU A 393 12.36 17.73 -23.40
CA LEU A 393 13.13 18.86 -23.96
C LEU A 393 13.69 18.58 -25.35
N GLN A 394 13.62 17.33 -25.83
CA GLN A 394 13.98 16.95 -27.20
C GLN A 394 12.79 17.11 -28.17
N VAL A 395 11.59 17.39 -27.64
CA VAL A 395 10.42 17.66 -28.48
C VAL A 395 10.70 18.87 -29.39
N PRO A 396 10.38 18.78 -30.70
CA PRO A 396 10.62 19.86 -31.64
C PRO A 396 9.95 21.19 -31.25
N SER A 397 10.63 22.31 -31.50
CA SER A 397 10.18 23.65 -31.12
C SER A 397 8.84 24.09 -31.74
N GLY A 398 8.40 23.47 -32.85
CA GLY A 398 7.07 23.69 -33.43
C GLY A 398 5.91 23.31 -32.49
N PHE A 399 6.20 22.50 -31.46
CA PHE A 399 5.25 22.17 -30.39
C PHE A 399 5.34 23.10 -29.17
N SER A 400 6.11 24.19 -29.22
CA SER A 400 6.17 25.14 -28.10
C SER A 400 4.77 25.66 -27.79
N ARG A 401 4.38 25.60 -26.51
CA ARG A 401 3.03 25.90 -25.98
C ARG A 401 1.89 25.08 -26.60
N ARG A 402 2.21 23.94 -27.21
CA ARG A 402 1.27 22.93 -27.71
C ARG A 402 1.39 21.57 -27.04
N VAL A 403 2.38 21.40 -26.16
CA VAL A 403 2.48 20.27 -25.23
C VAL A 403 1.80 20.64 -23.92
N PHE A 404 0.89 19.78 -23.46
CA PHE A 404 0.18 19.91 -22.19
C PHE A 404 0.37 18.64 -21.36
N LEU A 405 0.87 18.82 -20.14
CA LEU A 405 1.26 17.75 -19.25
C LEU A 405 0.40 17.74 -17.99
N ALA A 406 -0.07 16.56 -17.61
CA ALA A 406 -0.68 16.36 -16.31
C ALA A 406 0.41 16.20 -15.24
N TYR A 407 0.34 17.04 -14.21
CA TYR A 407 1.20 16.96 -13.04
C TYR A 407 0.36 16.60 -11.80
N PRO A 408 0.69 15.53 -11.07
CA PRO A 408 -0.05 15.16 -9.85
C PRO A 408 0.11 16.19 -8.73
N PHE A 409 1.23 16.92 -8.75
CA PHE A 409 1.57 18.03 -7.87
C PHE A 409 2.57 18.94 -8.59
N VAL A 410 2.72 20.17 -8.11
CA VAL A 410 3.69 21.17 -8.56
C VAL A 410 4.41 21.80 -7.35
N PRO A 411 5.56 22.49 -7.54
CA PRO A 411 6.31 23.05 -6.41
C PRO A 411 5.53 24.04 -5.52
N SER A 412 4.45 24.65 -6.02
CA SER A 412 3.58 25.52 -5.23
C SER A 412 2.72 24.77 -4.22
N ASP A 413 2.53 23.46 -4.38
CA ASP A 413 1.80 22.63 -3.41
C ASP A 413 2.67 22.26 -2.20
N TRP A 414 3.99 22.46 -2.30
CA TRP A 414 4.91 22.04 -1.25
C TRP A 414 4.84 22.99 -0.07
N THR A 415 4.42 22.47 1.08
CA THR A 415 4.51 23.20 2.35
C THR A 415 5.97 23.46 2.71
N LEU A 416 6.21 24.47 3.56
CA LEU A 416 7.56 24.75 4.04
C LEU A 416 8.19 23.51 4.71
N ALA A 417 7.41 22.81 5.54
CA ALA A 417 7.86 21.62 6.24
C ALA A 417 8.20 20.48 5.27
N GLY A 418 7.33 20.20 4.29
CA GLY A 418 7.57 19.16 3.28
C GLY A 418 8.80 19.45 2.43
N ARG A 419 8.93 20.70 1.96
CA ARG A 419 10.11 21.16 1.20
C ARG A 419 11.40 20.95 1.98
N LEU A 420 11.46 21.40 3.23
CA LEU A 420 12.65 21.24 4.08
C LEU A 420 12.96 19.77 4.33
N ALA A 421 11.95 18.93 4.58
CA ALA A 421 12.12 17.51 4.78
C ALA A 421 12.72 16.82 3.53
N LEU A 422 12.18 17.10 2.35
CA LEU A 422 12.69 16.53 1.10
C LEU A 422 14.10 17.06 0.77
N THR A 423 14.37 18.35 0.95
CA THR A 423 15.70 18.92 0.74
C THR A 423 16.74 18.30 1.67
N GLN A 424 16.44 18.16 2.96
CA GLN A 424 17.35 17.54 3.93
C GLN A 424 17.60 16.07 3.59
N LEU A 425 16.54 15.34 3.17
CA LEU A 425 16.66 13.96 2.73
C LEU A 425 17.58 13.87 1.50
N ARG A 426 17.36 14.71 0.48
CA ARG A 426 18.18 14.76 -0.73
C ARG A 426 19.64 15.01 -0.42
N GLN A 427 19.93 15.96 0.46
CA GLN A 427 21.29 16.26 0.89
C GLN A 427 21.97 15.07 1.59
N ARG A 428 21.28 14.42 2.54
CA ARG A 428 21.82 13.25 3.25
C ARG A 428 22.05 12.06 2.32
N GLN A 429 21.16 11.86 1.35
CA GLN A 429 21.22 10.75 0.40
C GLN A 429 21.99 11.07 -0.89
N LYS A 430 22.52 12.30 -1.04
CA LYS A 430 23.20 12.80 -2.24
C LYS A 430 22.35 12.70 -3.52
N LEU A 431 21.04 12.96 -3.39
CA LEU A 431 20.11 12.98 -4.51
C LEU A 431 19.98 14.40 -5.09
N GLY A 432 19.87 14.48 -6.42
CA GLY A 432 19.48 15.70 -7.12
C GLY A 432 17.96 15.86 -7.24
N GLY A 433 17.54 16.67 -8.22
CA GLY A 433 16.13 16.97 -8.52
C GLY A 433 15.48 15.99 -9.51
N GLU A 434 16.26 15.05 -10.05
CA GLU A 434 15.83 14.06 -11.04
C GLU A 434 14.75 13.13 -10.47
N HIS A 435 13.91 12.57 -11.34
CA HIS A 435 12.83 11.66 -10.95
C HIS A 435 11.93 12.20 -9.82
N ALA A 436 11.64 13.50 -9.83
CA ALA A 436 10.91 14.17 -8.74
C ALA A 436 9.57 13.51 -8.39
N VAL A 437 8.82 13.00 -9.37
CA VAL A 437 7.56 12.29 -9.14
C VAL A 437 7.77 10.99 -8.35
N LEU A 438 8.82 10.23 -8.65
CA LEU A 438 9.18 9.02 -7.90
C LEU A 438 9.63 9.36 -6.48
N GLN A 439 10.42 10.43 -6.32
CA GLN A 439 10.85 10.89 -4.99
C GLN A 439 9.66 11.30 -4.11
N VAL A 440 8.75 12.14 -4.65
CA VAL A 440 7.56 12.58 -3.90
C VAL A 440 6.58 11.43 -3.67
N GLY A 441 6.42 10.53 -4.65
CA GLY A 441 5.61 9.32 -4.50
C GLY A 441 6.10 8.45 -3.35
N ALA A 442 7.38 8.08 -3.34
CA ALA A 442 7.98 7.27 -2.28
C ALA A 442 7.93 7.96 -0.90
N PHE A 443 8.18 9.27 -0.85
CA PHE A 443 8.05 10.04 0.39
C PHE A 443 6.60 10.03 0.91
N SER A 444 5.64 10.28 0.03
CA SER A 444 4.21 10.29 0.38
C SER A 444 3.74 8.92 0.87
N SER A 445 4.21 7.83 0.25
CA SER A 445 3.95 6.46 0.71
C SER A 445 4.46 6.23 2.13
N MET A 446 5.65 6.73 2.47
CA MET A 446 6.19 6.62 3.83
C MET A 446 5.43 7.49 4.84
N MET A 447 4.95 8.66 4.44
CA MET A 447 4.12 9.51 5.31
C MET A 447 2.76 8.85 5.59
N LEU A 448 2.14 8.26 4.57
CA LEU A 448 0.89 7.50 4.72
C LEU A 448 1.04 6.29 5.62
N LEU A 449 2.09 5.48 5.40
CA LEU A 449 2.37 4.34 6.27
C LEU A 449 2.59 4.80 7.72
N SER A 450 3.35 5.88 7.92
CA SER A 450 3.62 6.43 9.24
C SER A 450 2.34 6.88 9.94
N GLU A 451 1.48 7.62 9.23
CA GLU A 451 0.21 8.09 9.77
C GLU A 451 -0.78 6.94 10.04
N GLY A 452 -0.94 6.04 9.08
CA GLY A 452 -1.80 4.87 9.23
C GLY A 452 -1.39 3.99 10.41
N MET A 453 -0.09 3.76 10.60
CA MET A 453 0.41 3.01 11.76
C MET A 453 0.30 3.77 13.09
N LYS A 454 0.39 5.11 13.07
CA LYS A 454 0.10 5.93 14.27
C LYS A 454 -1.36 5.78 14.68
N GLN A 455 -2.28 5.90 13.74
CA GLN A 455 -3.73 5.75 13.97
C GLN A 455 -4.12 4.31 14.36
N ALA A 456 -3.46 3.31 13.78
CA ALA A 456 -3.67 1.90 14.13
C ALA A 456 -3.26 1.54 15.57
N GLY A 457 -2.46 2.39 16.24
CA GLY A 457 -2.15 2.25 17.66
C GLY A 457 -1.04 1.24 18.01
N ARG A 458 -0.88 0.96 19.31
CA ARG A 458 0.13 0.02 19.83
C ARG A 458 -0.23 -1.44 19.56
N ASP A 459 -1.49 -1.72 19.36
CA ASP A 459 -2.10 -3.00 19.02
C ASP A 459 -2.39 -3.10 17.52
N ALA A 460 -1.61 -2.40 16.70
CA ALA A 460 -1.71 -2.41 15.24
C ALA A 460 -1.67 -3.83 14.65
N SER A 461 -2.37 -3.97 13.53
CA SER A 461 -2.40 -5.13 12.65
C SER A 461 -2.52 -4.63 11.20
N ARG A 462 -2.32 -5.50 10.22
CA ARG A 462 -2.52 -5.17 8.80
C ARG A 462 -3.95 -4.68 8.55
N GLU A 463 -4.93 -5.31 9.20
CA GLU A 463 -6.34 -4.90 9.11
C GLU A 463 -6.59 -3.51 9.72
N LYS A 464 -5.97 -3.20 10.88
CA LYS A 464 -6.06 -1.87 11.49
C LYS A 464 -5.34 -0.82 10.66
N LEU A 465 -4.22 -1.15 10.01
CA LEU A 465 -3.56 -0.26 9.06
C LEU A 465 -4.48 0.06 7.88
N VAL A 466 -5.09 -0.95 7.26
CA VAL A 466 -6.05 -0.77 6.16
C VAL A 466 -7.22 0.12 6.60
N SER A 467 -7.79 -0.15 7.77
CA SER A 467 -8.91 0.63 8.32
C SER A 467 -8.52 2.07 8.65
N ALA A 468 -7.32 2.28 9.19
CA ALA A 468 -6.78 3.61 9.46
C ALA A 468 -6.56 4.40 8.17
N LEU A 469 -5.97 3.77 7.14
CA LEU A 469 -5.78 4.39 5.84
C LEU A 469 -7.13 4.70 5.17
N GLU A 470 -8.15 3.85 5.29
CA GLU A 470 -9.51 4.12 4.81
C GLU A 470 -10.16 5.33 5.51
N GLY A 471 -9.81 5.61 6.75
CA GLY A 471 -10.29 6.75 7.52
C GLY A 471 -9.51 8.05 7.28
N LEU A 472 -8.49 8.06 6.42
CA LEU A 472 -7.71 9.25 6.13
C LEU A 472 -8.46 10.21 5.22
N HIS A 473 -8.70 11.42 5.73
CA HIS A 473 -9.31 12.53 5.00
C HIS A 473 -8.40 13.74 5.05
N ASP A 474 -8.31 14.46 3.92
CA ASP A 474 -7.55 15.69 3.77
C ASP A 474 -6.13 15.63 4.36
N PHE A 475 -5.46 14.49 4.20
CA PHE A 475 -4.15 14.25 4.76
C PHE A 475 -3.09 15.06 3.98
N ASP A 476 -2.31 15.83 4.72
CA ASP A 476 -1.23 16.66 4.18
C ASP A 476 0.10 15.87 4.21
N THR A 477 0.58 15.49 3.02
CA THR A 477 1.91 14.87 2.86
C THR A 477 3.05 15.90 2.94
N GLY A 478 2.71 17.19 2.81
CA GLY A 478 3.62 18.31 2.67
C GLY A 478 4.17 18.56 1.26
N LEU A 479 3.94 17.64 0.31
CA LEU A 479 4.53 17.68 -1.05
C LEU A 479 3.51 17.49 -2.18
N THR A 480 2.25 17.27 -1.83
CA THR A 480 1.13 17.07 -2.77
C THR A 480 -0.06 17.90 -2.33
N PRO A 481 -1.08 18.09 -3.18
CA PRO A 481 -2.42 18.42 -2.71
C PRO A 481 -2.89 17.43 -1.62
N LEU A 482 -3.87 17.84 -0.82
CA LEU A 482 -4.42 17.03 0.27
C LEU A 482 -4.97 15.71 -0.28
N ILE A 483 -4.59 14.60 0.35
CA ILE A 483 -4.97 13.25 -0.10
C ILE A 483 -6.04 12.67 0.79
N SER A 484 -7.01 12.00 0.18
CA SER A 484 -8.13 11.39 0.92
C SER A 484 -8.37 9.97 0.42
N PHE A 485 -8.64 9.08 1.35
CA PHE A 485 -9.08 7.71 1.10
C PHE A 485 -10.48 7.50 1.67
N GLY A 486 -11.00 6.29 1.47
CA GLY A 486 -12.32 5.88 1.94
C GLY A 486 -12.54 4.39 1.68
N PRO A 487 -13.60 3.79 2.26
CA PRO A 487 -14.02 2.46 1.86
C PRO A 487 -14.24 2.40 0.34
N GLY A 488 -13.47 1.56 -0.36
CA GLY A 488 -13.50 1.44 -1.83
C GLY A 488 -12.77 2.55 -2.60
N ARG A 489 -12.31 3.62 -1.94
CA ARG A 489 -11.48 4.66 -2.56
C ARG A 489 -10.01 4.42 -2.26
N ARG A 490 -9.28 3.94 -3.27
CA ARG A 490 -7.85 3.56 -3.18
C ARG A 490 -6.88 4.54 -3.84
N LEU A 491 -7.40 5.58 -4.47
CA LEU A 491 -6.62 6.70 -4.99
C LEU A 491 -6.76 7.91 -4.06
N GLY A 492 -5.64 8.35 -3.49
CA GLY A 492 -5.54 9.50 -2.60
C GLY A 492 -5.85 10.80 -3.34
N LEU A 493 -5.27 10.94 -4.53
CA LEU A 493 -5.52 12.02 -5.48
C LEU A 493 -6.27 11.49 -6.70
N SER A 494 -7.19 12.29 -7.24
CA SER A 494 -8.01 11.92 -8.40
C SER A 494 -8.03 13.02 -9.46
N GLY A 495 -6.90 13.69 -9.70
CA GLY A 495 -6.83 14.85 -10.59
C GLY A 495 -5.41 15.27 -10.88
N ALA A 496 -5.25 16.39 -11.57
CA ALA A 496 -3.94 16.91 -11.92
C ALA A 496 -3.96 18.44 -12.09
N HIS A 497 -2.77 19.04 -11.97
CA HIS A 497 -2.45 20.33 -12.58
C HIS A 497 -2.21 20.13 -14.07
N VAL A 498 -2.46 21.17 -14.87
CA VAL A 498 -2.07 21.19 -16.29
C VAL A 498 -0.95 22.20 -16.49
N VAL A 499 0.15 21.72 -17.07
CA VAL A 499 1.35 22.51 -17.35
C VAL A 499 1.61 22.49 -18.85
N THR A 500 1.93 23.64 -19.43
CA THR A 500 2.43 23.72 -20.81
C THR A 500 3.91 24.07 -20.82
N VAL A 501 4.60 23.71 -21.90
CA VAL A 501 6.05 23.84 -22.03
C VAL A 501 6.37 24.80 -23.16
N ASP A 502 7.23 25.77 -22.88
CA ASP A 502 7.90 26.60 -23.87
C ASP A 502 9.28 25.99 -24.14
N LEU A 503 9.40 25.32 -25.28
CA LEU A 503 10.53 24.45 -25.60
C LEU A 503 11.83 25.23 -25.86
N PRO A 504 11.84 26.35 -26.62
CA PRO A 504 13.04 27.16 -26.81
C PRO A 504 13.67 27.64 -25.50
N ASP A 505 12.84 28.12 -24.57
CA ASP A 505 13.30 28.65 -23.28
C ASP A 505 13.40 27.58 -22.18
N GLN A 506 12.95 26.35 -22.46
CA GLN A 506 12.81 25.25 -21.50
C GLN A 506 12.02 25.65 -20.24
N ARG A 507 10.97 26.46 -20.43
CA ARG A 507 10.14 27.00 -19.34
C ARG A 507 8.81 26.29 -19.23
N PHE A 508 8.41 26.01 -18.00
CA PHE A 508 7.14 25.36 -17.68
C PHE A 508 6.16 26.38 -17.12
N TYR A 509 4.92 26.38 -17.63
CA TYR A 509 3.87 27.30 -17.22
C TYR A 509 2.67 26.50 -16.70
N LEU A 510 2.30 26.74 -15.45
CA LEU A 510 1.05 26.24 -14.89
C LEU A 510 -0.12 26.97 -15.56
N VAL A 511 -0.93 26.24 -16.33
CA VAL A 511 -2.08 26.79 -17.07
C VAL A 511 -3.43 26.41 -16.47
N ALA A 512 -3.46 25.37 -15.64
CA ALA A 512 -4.59 25.07 -14.77
C ALA A 512 -4.10 24.52 -13.42
N PRO A 513 -4.60 25.05 -12.29
CA PRO A 513 -4.31 24.50 -10.96
C PRO A 513 -4.90 23.10 -10.81
N TYR A 514 -4.59 22.42 -9.69
CA TYR A 514 -5.12 21.10 -9.40
C TYR A 514 -6.63 21.10 -9.51
N LYS A 515 -7.18 20.19 -10.30
CA LYS A 515 -8.61 19.96 -10.35
C LYS A 515 -8.89 18.47 -10.21
N PRO A 516 -9.62 18.05 -9.15
CA PRO A 516 -10.07 16.67 -9.05
C PRO A 516 -11.05 16.38 -10.20
N VAL A 517 -10.93 15.19 -10.77
CA VAL A 517 -11.92 14.62 -11.67
C VAL A 517 -12.94 13.85 -10.85
N ALA A 518 -14.21 13.89 -11.27
CA ALA A 518 -15.25 13.14 -10.61
C ALA A 518 -14.92 11.63 -10.65
N ALA A 519 -15.17 10.92 -9.55
CA ALA A 519 -15.23 9.47 -9.60
C ALA A 519 -16.39 9.11 -10.53
N MET A 520 -16.07 8.53 -11.69
CA MET A 520 -17.12 7.94 -12.52
C MET A 520 -17.58 6.64 -11.83
N PRO A 521 -18.88 6.33 -11.87
CA PRO A 521 -19.44 5.13 -11.26
C PRO A 521 -18.82 3.84 -11.79
#